data_AF-J9E266-F1
#
_entry.id   AF-J9E266-F1
#
_cell.length_a   1.000
_cell.length_b   1.000
_cell.length_c   1.000
_cell.angle_alpha   90.00
_cell.angle_beta   90.00
_cell.angle_gamma   90.00
#
_symmetry.space_group_name_H-M   'P 1'
#
loop_
_entity.id
_entity.type
_entity.pdbx_description
1 polymer ?
#
loop_
_entity_poly.entity_id
_entity_poly.type
_entity_poly.pdbx_seq_one_letter_code
_entity_poly.pdbx_strand_id
1 'polypeptide(L)' 'RPFTINCDTEVDEKGDLCREWARADLCDTHRPTMFLFCRRTCLCIGPPTDAPI' A
#
# COMPACT_ATOMS: atom_id res chain seq x y z
N ARG A 1 -7.77 0.04 -22.26
CA ARG A 1 -7.27 -1.15 -21.53
C ARG A 1 -7.19 -0.78 -20.06
N PRO A 2 -7.69 -1.60 -19.12
CA PRO A 2 -7.48 -1.32 -17.70
C PRO A 2 -5.98 -1.42 -17.38
N PHE A 3 -5.48 -0.50 -16.57
CA PHE A 3 -4.14 -0.58 -16.03
C PHE A 3 -4.07 -1.82 -15.11
N THR A 4 -3.14 -2.72 -15.38
CA THR A 4 -2.88 -3.90 -14.55
C THR A 4 -1.59 -3.64 -13.80
N ILE A 5 -1.64 -3.75 -12.48
CA ILE A 5 -0.46 -3.53 -11.65
C ILE A 5 0.47 -4.75 -11.71
N ASN A 6 1.78 -4.52 -11.68
CA ASN A 6 2.78 -5.59 -11.61
C ASN A 6 3.52 -5.54 -10.27
N CYS A 7 3.08 -6.38 -9.34
CA CYS A 7 3.60 -6.43 -7.98
C CYS A 7 5.07 -6.89 -7.85
N ASP A 8 5.64 -7.49 -8.90
CA ASP A 8 7.05 -7.86 -8.92
C ASP A 8 7.97 -6.64 -9.10
N THR A 9 7.43 -5.56 -9.68
CA THR A 9 8.15 -4.31 -9.96
C THR A 9 7.81 -3.17 -9.01
N GLU A 10 6.71 -3.29 -8.26
CA GLU A 10 6.33 -2.25 -7.30
C GLU A 10 7.24 -2.26 -6.06
N VAL A 11 7.63 -1.06 -5.64
CA VAL A 11 8.49 -0.82 -4.48
C VAL A 11 7.91 0.28 -3.61
N ASP A 12 8.21 0.18 -2.32
CA ASP A 12 7.87 1.22 -1.34
C ASP A 12 9.07 2.14 -1.17
N GLU A 13 8.87 3.44 -1.40
CA GLU A 13 9.90 4.47 -1.22
C GLU A 13 10.11 4.84 0.26
N LYS A 14 9.13 4.54 1.12
CA LYS A 14 9.17 4.87 2.56
C LYS A 14 9.41 3.67 3.47
N GLY A 15 9.63 2.48 2.91
CA GLY A 15 9.99 1.27 3.66
C GLY A 15 9.00 0.97 4.79
N ASP A 16 9.48 0.89 6.02
CA ASP A 16 8.68 0.53 7.20
C ASP A 16 7.51 1.47 7.47
N LEU A 17 7.64 2.76 7.13
CA LEU A 17 6.54 3.73 7.28
C LEU A 17 5.32 3.33 6.45
N CYS A 18 5.51 2.67 5.30
CA CYS A 18 4.38 2.21 4.50
C CYS A 18 3.55 1.16 5.23
N ARG A 19 4.16 0.32 6.07
CA ARG A 19 3.43 -0.66 6.89
C ARG A 19 2.62 0.03 7.98
N GLU A 20 3.21 1.00 8.66
CA GLU A 20 2.53 1.80 9.68
C GLU A 20 1.36 2.60 9.08
N TRP A 21 1.58 3.21 7.92
CA TRP A 21 0.57 3.97 7.22
C TRP A 21 -0.57 3.08 6.70
N ALA A 22 -0.25 1.88 6.23
CA ALA A 22 -1.26 0.91 5.84
C ALA A 22 -2.11 0.45 7.03
N ARG A 23 -1.51 0.22 8.21
CA ARG A 23 -2.25 -0.08 9.46
C ARG A 23 -3.13 1.07 9.92
N ALA A 24 -2.76 2.31 9.58
CA ALA A 24 -3.53 3.51 9.90
C ALA A 24 -4.58 3.86 8.82
N ASP A 25 -4.95 2.92 7.95
CA ASP A 25 -5.91 3.10 6.84
C ASP A 25 -5.57 4.23 5.85
N LEU A 26 -4.29 4.63 5.78
CA LEU A 26 -3.86 5.70 4.88
C LEU A 26 -3.81 5.23 3.42
N CYS A 27 -3.75 3.92 3.16
CA CYS A 27 -3.84 3.36 1.80
C CYS A 27 -5.13 3.80 1.10
N ASP A 28 -6.24 3.93 1.84
CA ASP A 28 -7.53 4.38 1.31
C ASP A 28 -7.80 5.86 1.54
N THR A 29 -7.45 6.38 2.72
CA THR A 29 -7.72 7.78 3.08
C THR A 29 -6.80 8.76 2.35
N HIS A 30 -5.54 8.36 2.09
CA HIS A 30 -4.52 9.17 1.42
C HIS A 30 -3.98 8.47 0.17
N ARG A 31 -4.90 7.91 -0.65
CA ARG A 31 -4.58 7.14 -1.87
C ARG A 31 -3.50 7.76 -2.76
N PRO A 32 -3.52 9.07 -3.12
CA PRO A 32 -2.48 9.63 -3.99
C PRO A 32 -1.09 9.57 -3.37
N THR A 33 -0.98 9.94 -2.09
CA THR A 33 0.29 9.91 -1.34
C THR A 33 0.79 8.47 -1.21
N MET A 34 -0.09 7.53 -0.87
CA MET A 34 0.29 6.12 -0.75
C MET A 34 0.62 5.49 -2.09
N PHE A 35 -0.06 5.87 -3.17
CA PHE A 35 0.27 5.44 -4.52
C PHE A 35 1.62 5.99 -5.00
N LEU A 36 2.10 7.11 -4.47
CA LEU A 36 3.44 7.60 -4.81
C LEU A 36 4.52 6.86 -4.03
N PHE A 37 4.30 6.63 -2.74
CA PHE A 37 5.35 6.23 -1.82
C PHE A 37 5.29 4.78 -1.33
N CYS A 38 4.12 4.15 -1.40
CA CYS A 38 3.81 2.88 -0.77
C CYS A 38 3.06 1.93 -1.71
N ARG A 39 3.43 1.94 -3.00
CA ARG A 39 2.73 1.19 -4.06
C ARG A 39 2.66 -0.30 -3.76
N ARG A 40 3.76 -0.91 -3.33
CA ARG A 40 3.80 -2.35 -3.06
C ARG A 40 2.93 -2.68 -1.86
N THR A 41 3.12 -1.96 -0.76
CA THR A 41 2.34 -2.22 0.46
C THR A 41 0.84 -2.01 0.19
N CYS A 42 0.43 -0.87 -0.36
CA CYS A 42 -0.99 -0.54 -0.48
C CYS A 42 -1.72 -1.23 -1.63
N LEU A 43 -1.03 -1.61 -2.72
CA LEU A 43 -1.70 -2.13 -3.93
C LEU A 43 -1.48 -3.63 -4.14
N CYS A 44 -0.44 -4.22 -3.55
CA CYS A 44 -0.09 -5.63 -3.74
C CYS A 44 -0.28 -6.47 -2.48
N ILE A 45 0.13 -5.94 -1.33
CA ILE A 45 -0.03 -6.64 -0.04
C ILE A 45 -1.39 -6.31 0.57
N GLY A 46 -1.81 -5.05 0.43
CA GLY A 46 -2.97 -4.50 1.11
C GLY A 46 -2.65 -4.14 2.57
N PRO A 47 -3.51 -3.36 3.24
CA PRO A 47 -3.40 -3.19 4.67
C PRO A 47 -3.45 -4.57 5.35
N PRO A 48 -2.62 -4.83 6.38
CA PRO A 48 -2.76 -6.05 7.16
C PRO A 48 -4.18 -6.06 7.69
N THR A 49 -4.91 -7.13 7.39
CA THR A 49 -6.22 -7.34 8.00
C THR A 49 -5.96 -7.64 9.46
N ASP A 50 -6.00 -6.61 10.31
CA ASP A 50 -6.24 -6.77 11.74
C ASP A 50 -7.71 -7.19 11.94
N ALA A 51 -8.16 -8.20 11.17
CA ALA A 51 -9.35 -8.94 11.53
C ALA A 51 -9.05 -9.56 12.90
N PRO A 52 -9.89 -9.30 13.92
CA PRO A 52 -9.67 -9.86 15.23
C PRO A 52 -9.63 -11.39 15.12
N ILE A 53 -8.59 -12.03 15.68
CA ILE A 53 -8.63 -13.45 16.06
C ILE A 53 -9.58 -13.58 17.25
#